data_AF-A0A5P8W0K7-F1
#
_entry.id   AF-A0A5P8W0K7-F1
#
_cell.length_a   1.000
_cell.length_b   1.000
_cell.length_c   1.000
_cell.angle_alpha   90.00
_cell.angle_beta   90.00
_cell.angle_gamma   90.00
#
_symmetry.space_group_name_H-M   'P 1'
#
loop_
_entity.id
_entity.type
_entity.pdbx_description
1 polymer ?
#
loop_
_entity_poly.entity_id
_entity_poly.type
_entity_poly.pdbx_seq_one_letter_code
_entity_poly.pdbx_strand_id
1 'polypeptide(L)'
;MLARHDEGYTEPWLILTDLHPEIADACWYSMRSWIECLFKDGKRGGFAWHQTKMTDTKRAERHWLAIAIATLWQVSVGGAIDANLPISSLDELPQTNQLVHLSGLQL
;
A
#
# COMPACT_ATOMS: atom_id res chain seq x y z
N MET A 1 24.56 -5.50 3.18
CA MET A 1 24.01 -4.21 2.71
C MET A 1 23.63 -4.39 1.25
N LEU A 2 22.45 -3.93 0.85
CA LEU A 2 21.95 -3.97 -0.52
C LEU A 2 21.86 -2.56 -1.07
N ALA A 3 22.16 -2.41 -2.36
CA ALA A 3 21.95 -1.17 -3.10
C ALA A 3 21.06 -1.47 -4.31
N ARG A 4 20.01 -0.67 -4.49
CA ARG A 4 19.12 -0.74 -5.66
C ARG A 4 18.91 0.65 -6.23
N HIS A 5 19.09 0.78 -7.53
CA HIS A 5 18.83 1.99 -8.29
C HIS A 5 17.99 1.62 -9.49
N ASP A 6 16.76 2.16 -9.54
CA ASP A 6 15.84 1.94 -10.65
C ASP A 6 15.80 3.19 -11.53
N GLU A 7 15.52 3.00 -12.82
CA GLU A 7 15.40 4.09 -13.79
C GLU A 7 14.33 5.12 -13.35
N GLY A 8 14.63 6.41 -13.53
CA GLY A 8 13.75 7.51 -13.13
C GLY A 8 13.92 8.02 -11.70
N TYR A 9 14.76 7.39 -10.88
CA TYR A 9 15.08 7.87 -9.53
C TYR A 9 16.49 8.47 -9.46
N THR A 10 16.63 9.63 -8.81
CA THR A 10 17.93 10.30 -8.66
C THR A 10 18.82 9.58 -7.64
N GLU A 11 18.23 9.01 -6.60
CA GLU A 11 18.96 8.43 -5.46
C GLU A 11 18.72 6.91 -5.37
N PRO A 12 19.76 6.12 -5.03
CA PRO A 12 19.60 4.68 -4.79
C PRO A 12 18.96 4.40 -3.42
N TRP A 13 18.28 3.27 -3.31
CA TRP A 13 17.98 2.68 -2.01
C TRP A 13 19.20 1.97 -1.47
N LEU A 14 19.59 2.31 -0.25
CA LEU A 14 20.64 1.64 0.51
C LEU A 14 20.00 0.95 1.72
N ILE A 15 19.95 -0.38 1.69
CA ILE A 15 19.22 -1.18 2.68
C ILE A 15 20.23 -1.99 3.50
N LEU A 16 20.17 -1.82 4.82
CA LEU A 16 20.89 -2.68 5.74
C LEU A 16 20.02 -3.89 6.11
N THR A 17 20.59 -5.07 5.99
CA THR A 17 19.93 -6.35 6.29
C THR A 17 20.95 -7.31 6.88
N ASP A 18 20.48 -8.19 7.76
CA ASP A 18 21.17 -9.34 8.33
C ASP A 18 21.19 -10.55 7.40
N LEU A 19 20.44 -10.51 6.29
CA LEU A 19 20.45 -11.56 5.28
C LEU A 19 21.72 -11.51 4.43
N HIS A 20 22.18 -12.70 4.03
CA HIS A 20 23.35 -12.85 3.19
C HIS A 20 23.05 -12.41 1.73
N PRO A 21 24.02 -11.81 1.01
CA PRO A 21 23.79 -11.26 -0.33
C PRO A 21 23.15 -12.21 -1.36
N GLU A 22 23.40 -13.54 -1.33
CA GLU A 22 22.79 -14.43 -2.34
C GLU A 22 21.31 -14.71 -2.10
N ILE A 23 20.76 -14.35 -0.94
CA ILE A 23 19.33 -14.54 -0.62
C ILE A 23 18.56 -13.24 -0.47
N ALA A 24 19.26 -12.11 -0.31
CA ALA A 24 18.63 -10.85 0.04
C ALA A 24 18.26 -10.07 -1.23
N ASP A 25 17.00 -9.61 -1.31
CA ASP A 25 16.51 -8.79 -2.44
C ASP A 25 15.98 -7.44 -1.94
N ALA A 26 16.47 -6.35 -2.55
CA ALA A 26 16.02 -5.00 -2.27
C ALA A 26 14.54 -4.80 -2.64
N CYS A 27 13.98 -5.61 -3.55
CA CYS A 27 12.57 -5.59 -3.91
C CYS A 27 11.66 -5.88 -2.71
N TRP A 28 12.09 -6.70 -1.74
CA TRP A 28 11.28 -7.00 -0.55
C TRP A 28 11.06 -5.76 0.32
N TYR A 29 12.00 -4.83 0.32
CA TYR A 29 11.83 -3.57 1.04
C TYR A 29 10.74 -2.68 0.42
N SER A 30 10.39 -2.87 -0.86
CA SER A 30 9.26 -2.17 -1.47
C SER A 30 7.93 -2.50 -0.78
N MET A 31 7.77 -3.73 -0.26
CA MET A 31 6.60 -4.16 0.49
C MET A 31 6.38 -3.37 1.78
N ARG A 32 7.41 -2.68 2.30
CA ARG A 32 7.29 -1.80 3.47
C ARG A 32 6.18 -0.76 3.26
N SER A 33 6.00 -0.26 2.03
CA SER A 33 4.96 0.71 1.70
C SER A 33 3.54 0.21 2.01
N TRP A 34 3.29 -1.10 1.98
CA TRP A 34 1.96 -1.67 2.23
C TRP A 34 1.44 -1.40 3.64
N ILE A 35 2.33 -1.13 4.61
CA ILE A 35 1.92 -0.74 5.97
C ILE A 35 1.13 0.59 5.96
N GLU A 36 1.36 1.46 4.99
CA GLU A 36 0.66 2.74 4.86
C GLU A 36 -0.82 2.54 4.51
N CYS A 37 -1.14 1.55 3.68
CA CYS A 37 -2.52 1.15 3.39
C CYS A 37 -3.24 0.73 4.68
N LEU A 38 -2.59 -0.12 5.49
CA LEU A 38 -3.16 -0.55 6.77
C LEU A 38 -3.44 0.64 7.71
N PHE A 39 -2.54 1.64 7.77
CA PHE A 39 -2.78 2.86 8.55
C PHE A 39 -3.93 3.72 8.02
N LYS A 40 -4.06 3.81 6.69
CA LYS A 40 -5.17 4.51 6.04
C LYS A 40 -6.49 3.82 6.35
N ASP A 41 -6.56 2.51 6.19
CA ASP A 41 -7.78 1.70 6.34
C ASP A 41 -8.21 1.58 7.79
N GLY A 42 -7.26 1.49 8.74
CA GLY A 42 -7.59 1.58 10.16
C GLY A 42 -8.19 2.94 10.57
N LYS A 43 -7.92 4.00 9.79
CA LYS A 43 -8.43 5.36 10.01
C LYS A 43 -9.52 5.71 9.00
N ARG A 44 -9.32 6.75 8.19
CA ARG A 44 -10.36 7.35 7.34
C ARG A 44 -10.71 6.50 6.12
N GLY A 45 -9.90 5.49 5.78
CA GLY A 45 -10.09 4.64 4.60
C GLY A 45 -10.97 3.41 4.81
N GLY A 46 -11.29 3.03 6.04
CA GLY A 46 -12.04 1.81 6.32
C GLY A 46 -12.71 1.81 7.70
N PHE A 47 -12.05 1.19 8.68
CA PHE A 47 -12.61 0.90 10.00
C PHE A 47 -12.89 2.12 10.88
N ALA A 48 -12.36 3.30 10.53
CA ALA A 48 -12.61 4.56 11.24
C ALA A 48 -12.36 4.47 12.77
N TRP A 49 -11.37 3.67 13.20
CA TRP A 49 -11.22 3.33 14.63
C TRP A 49 -11.09 4.58 15.53
N HIS A 50 -10.42 5.63 15.04
CA HIS A 50 -10.27 6.92 15.70
C HIS A 50 -11.58 7.67 16.02
N GLN A 51 -12.70 7.30 15.38
CA GLN A 51 -14.03 7.85 15.68
C GLN A 51 -14.66 7.22 16.93
N THR A 52 -14.19 6.04 17.35
CA THR A 52 -14.67 5.39 18.59
C THR A 52 -14.35 6.19 19.85
N LYS A 53 -13.36 7.10 19.79
CA LYS A 53 -12.83 7.89 20.91
C LYS A 53 -12.52 7.02 22.15
N MET A 54 -12.08 5.78 21.91
CA MET A 54 -11.79 4.81 22.95
C MET A 54 -10.69 5.29 23.90
N THR A 55 -10.98 5.36 25.20
CA THR A 55 -10.00 5.70 26.25
C THR A 55 -9.64 4.53 27.16
N ASP A 56 -10.47 3.49 27.23
CA ASP A 56 -10.16 2.23 27.95
C ASP A 56 -9.15 1.40 27.15
N THR A 57 -7.96 1.21 27.72
CA THR A 57 -6.85 0.48 27.11
C THR A 57 -7.18 -0.98 26.84
N LYS A 58 -7.81 -1.69 27.78
CA LYS A 58 -8.18 -3.10 27.60
C LYS A 58 -9.22 -3.27 26.50
N ARG A 59 -10.15 -2.32 26.40
CA ARG A 59 -11.15 -2.33 25.32
C ARG A 59 -10.50 -1.99 23.97
N ALA A 60 -9.54 -1.05 23.94
CA ALA A 60 -8.77 -0.74 22.74
C ALA A 60 -7.98 -1.95 22.24
N GLU A 61 -7.30 -2.70 23.12
CA GLU A 61 -6.57 -3.93 22.78
C GLU A 61 -7.46 -4.95 22.06
N ARG A 62 -8.63 -5.26 22.65
CA ARG A 62 -9.58 -6.20 22.03
C ARG A 62 -10.11 -5.69 20.69
N HIS A 63 -10.34 -4.39 20.58
CA HIS A 63 -10.81 -3.78 19.33
C HIS A 63 -9.74 -3.83 18.23
N TRP A 64 -8.48 -3.56 18.57
CA TRP A 64 -7.35 -3.69 17.65
C TRP A 64 -7.17 -5.13 17.16
N LEU A 65 -7.33 -6.12 18.04
CA LEU A 65 -7.32 -7.52 17.64
C LEU A 65 -8.42 -7.84 16.62
N ALA A 66 -9.64 -7.34 16.85
CA ALA A 66 -10.75 -7.53 15.91
C ALA A 66 -10.46 -6.88 14.55
N ILE A 67 -9.90 -5.66 14.53
CA ILE A 67 -9.48 -4.98 13.29
C ILE A 67 -8.38 -5.77 12.57
N ALA A 68 -7.40 -6.31 13.29
CA ALA A 68 -6.32 -7.10 12.70
C ALA A 68 -6.86 -8.38 12.03
N ILE A 69 -7.75 -9.11 12.69
CA ILE A 69 -8.39 -10.31 12.14
C ILE A 69 -9.26 -9.95 10.93
N ALA A 70 -10.05 -8.87 11.03
CA ALA A 70 -10.88 -8.40 9.91
C ALA A 70 -10.04 -8.00 8.70
N THR A 71 -8.89 -7.35 8.92
CA THR A 71 -7.97 -6.96 7.86
C THR A 71 -7.33 -8.18 7.20
N LEU A 72 -6.86 -9.15 8.01
CA LEU A 72 -6.34 -10.41 7.49
C LEU A 72 -7.37 -11.13 6.62
N TRP A 73 -8.62 -11.20 7.08
CA TRP A 73 -9.69 -11.81 6.29
C TRP A 73 -9.96 -11.05 4.98
N GLN A 74 -10.03 -9.72 5.02
CA GLN A 74 -10.24 -8.90 3.82
C GLN A 74 -9.12 -9.07 2.78
N VAL A 75 -7.86 -9.06 3.22
CA VAL A 75 -6.71 -9.27 2.31
C VAL A 75 -6.70 -10.70 1.76
N SER A 76 -7.00 -11.71 2.57
CA SER A 76 -7.05 -13.11 2.11
C SER A 76 -8.17 -13.34 1.09
N VAL A 77 -9.38 -12.85 1.35
CA VAL A 77 -10.52 -13.01 0.44
C VAL A 77 -10.33 -12.14 -0.80
N GLY A 78 -9.96 -10.87 -0.63
CA GLY A 78 -9.71 -9.94 -1.72
C GLY A 78 -8.58 -10.45 -2.62
N GLY A 79 -7.47 -10.92 -2.06
CA GLY A 79 -6.35 -11.49 -2.81
C GLY A 79 -6.72 -12.77 -3.56
N ALA A 80 -7.56 -13.64 -2.97
CA ALA A 80 -8.05 -14.83 -3.66
C ALA A 80 -8.95 -14.48 -4.86
N ILE A 81 -9.75 -13.41 -4.75
CA ILE A 81 -10.56 -12.91 -5.86
C ILE A 81 -9.63 -12.27 -6.92
N ASP A 82 -8.75 -11.37 -6.51
CA ASP A 82 -7.82 -10.64 -7.38
C ASP A 82 -6.92 -11.56 -8.20
N ALA A 83 -6.41 -12.64 -7.60
CA ALA A 83 -5.60 -13.64 -8.29
C ALA A 83 -6.34 -14.38 -9.43
N ASN A 84 -7.68 -14.37 -9.41
CA ASN A 84 -8.52 -14.96 -10.46
C ASN A 84 -9.08 -13.91 -11.41
N LEU A 85 -8.84 -12.62 -11.17
CA LEU A 85 -9.18 -11.56 -12.11
C LEU A 85 -8.07 -11.45 -13.17
N PRO A 86 -8.42 -11.07 -14.42
CA PRO A 86 -7.41 -10.72 -15.40
C PRO A 86 -6.58 -9.54 -14.86
N ILE A 87 -5.28 -9.52 -15.17
CA ILE A 87 -4.41 -8.37 -14.87
C ILE A 87 -5.12 -7.13 -15.41
N SER A 88 -5.44 -6.20 -14.50
CA SER A 88 -6.21 -4.99 -14.79
C SER A 88 -5.76 -4.38 -16.13
N SER A 89 -6.66 -4.40 -17.11
CA SER A 89 -6.46 -3.72 -18.39
C SER A 89 -6.62 -2.23 -18.14
N LEU A 90 -5.50 -1.55 -17.92
CA LEU A 90 -5.44 -0.08 -17.92
C LEU A 90 -6.08 0.50 -19.22
N ASP A 91 -6.13 -0.31 -20.28
CA ASP A 91 -6.76 -0.03 -21.57
C ASP A 91 -8.31 0.09 -21.52
N GLU A 92 -8.97 -0.48 -20.50
CA GLU A 92 -10.44 -0.44 -20.35
C GLU A 92 -10.93 0.74 -19.50
N LEU A 93 -10.01 1.49 -18.87
CA LEU A 93 -10.39 2.68 -18.14
C LEU A 93 -10.86 3.76 -19.14
N PRO A 94 -12.05 4.37 -18.94
CA PRO A 94 -12.49 5.46 -19.81
C PRO A 94 -11.43 6.56 -19.76
N GLN A 95 -11.05 7.09 -20.93
CA GLN A 95 -10.09 8.21 -21.10
C GLN A 95 -10.60 9.46 -20.36
N THR A 96 -10.48 9.47 -19.05
CA THR A 96 -10.99 10.55 -18.21
C THR A 96 -9.79 11.37 -17.81
N ASN A 97 -9.63 12.51 -18.51
CA ASN A 97 -8.70 13.63 -18.28
C ASN A 97 -7.40 13.70 -19.11
N GLN A 98 -7.49 13.69 -20.45
CA GLN A 98 -6.46 14.36 -21.29
C GLN A 98 -6.80 15.81 -21.68
N LEU A 99 -7.94 16.37 -21.25
CA LEU A 99 -8.41 17.70 -21.66
C LEU A 99 -8.19 18.82 -20.61
N VAL A 100 -7.00 18.87 -19.99
CA VAL A 100 -6.60 20.06 -19.19
C VAL A 100 -5.22 20.63 -19.62
N HIS A 101 -4.50 20.01 -20.57
CA HIS A 101 -3.15 20.48 -20.94
C HIS A 101 -3.03 21.20 -22.30
N LEU A 102 -4.08 21.28 -23.15
CA LEU A 102 -3.94 21.84 -24.51
C LEU A 102 -4.81 23.07 -24.80
N SER A 103 -5.04 23.93 -23.82
CA SER A 103 -5.68 25.24 -24.03
C SER A 103 -5.13 26.33 -23.11
N GLY A 104 -3.83 26.61 -23.21
CA GLY A 104 -3.23 27.73 -22.49
C GLY A 104 -1.87 28.16 -23.06
N LEU A 105 -1.90 29.21 -23.87
CA LEU A 105 -0.80 30.10 -24.25
C LEU A 105 0.18 29.62 -25.35
N GLN A 106 -0.22 29.85 -26.60
CA GLN A 106 0.71 30.33 -27.63
C GLN A 106 1.00 31.82 -27.38
N LEU A 107 2.27 32.21 -27.49
CA LEU A 107 2.70 33.57 -27.84
C LEU A 107 2.26 33.88 -29.28
#